data_AF-A0A0A6VDW9-F1
#
_entry.id   AF-A0A0A6VDW9-F1
#
_cell.length_a   1.000
_cell.length_b   1.000
_cell.length_c   1.000
_cell.angle_alpha   90.00
_cell.angle_beta   90.00
_cell.angle_gamma   90.00
#
_symmetry.space_group_name_H-M   'P 1'
#
loop_
_entity.id
_entity.type
_entity.pdbx_description
1 polymer ?
#
loop_
_entity_poly.entity_id
_entity_poly.type
_entity_poly.pdbx_seq_one_letter_code
_entity_poly.pdbx_strand_id
1 'polypeptide(L)'
;MAKNNESTVTFKVFNQEFNKAMSEMESSAKKMRQELKLEQEQLKLTGSESEKLESVLNSLQKQYEVARQQTQATAQQLEAVKNNLAIIQLKLVRWKQNCAVCK
;
A
#
# COMPACT_ATOMS: atom_id res chain seq x y z
N MET A 1 20.23 1.01 27.19
CA MET A 1 19.25 -0.05 26.82
C MET A 1 17.92 0.49 26.24
N ALA A 2 17.69 1.81 26.08
CA ALA A 2 16.37 2.35 25.68
C ALA A 2 16.09 2.44 24.16
N LYS A 3 17.10 2.27 23.29
CA LYS A 3 17.01 2.61 21.85
C LYS A 3 16.42 1.51 20.94
N ASN A 4 16.04 0.36 21.50
CA ASN A 4 15.45 -0.75 20.74
C ASN A 4 13.91 -0.68 20.69
N ASN A 5 13.27 -0.17 21.75
CA ASN A 5 11.81 -0.08 21.82
C ASN A 5 11.26 0.95 20.83
N GLU A 6 11.99 2.04 20.60
CA GLU A 6 11.62 3.11 19.66
C GLU A 6 11.51 2.60 18.22
N SER A 7 12.49 1.81 17.75
CA SER A 7 12.49 1.25 16.39
C SER A 7 11.40 0.19 16.14
N THR A 8 10.99 -0.53 17.19
CA THR A 8 9.89 -1.50 17.07
C THR A 8 8.53 -0.81 17.08
N VAL A 9 8.39 0.28 17.84
CA VAL A 9 7.16 1.08 17.89
C VAL A 9 6.95 1.83 16.57
N THR A 10 7.98 2.44 15.99
CA THR A 10 7.86 3.14 14.69
C THR A 10 7.49 2.20 13.55
N PHE A 11 8.05 0.99 13.48
CA PHE A 11 7.68 0.02 12.45
C PHE A 11 6.26 -0.54 12.63
N LYS A 12 5.80 -0.70 13.88
CA LYS A 12 4.40 -1.10 14.17
C LYS A 12 3.40 -0.03 13.72
N VAL A 13 3.67 1.23 14.05
CA VAL A 13 2.82 2.37 13.63
C VAL A 13 2.82 2.50 12.11
N PHE A 14 3.99 2.40 11.47
CA PHE A 14 4.12 2.43 10.01
C PHE A 14 3.36 1.29 9.32
N ASN A 15 3.40 0.06 9.86
CA ASN A 15 2.63 -1.06 9.33
C ASN A 15 1.12 -0.88 9.52
N GLN A 16 0.69 -0.32 10.65
CA GLN A 16 -0.72 -0.01 10.91
C GLN A 16 -1.25 1.06 9.94
N GLU A 17 -0.49 2.13 9.70
CA GLU A 17 -0.84 3.17 8.73
C GLU A 17 -0.91 2.61 7.31
N PHE A 18 0.05 1.77 6.90
CA PHE A 18 0.02 1.11 5.60
C PHE A 18 -1.22 0.23 5.43
N ASN A 19 -1.51 -0.64 6.41
CA ASN A 19 -2.68 -1.52 6.35
C ASN A 19 -3.99 -0.73 6.33
N LYS A 20 -4.07 0.38 7.08
CA LYS A 20 -5.22 1.28 7.07
C LYS A 20 -5.40 1.93 5.70
N ALA A 21 -4.33 2.49 5.12
CA ALA A 21 -4.35 3.11 3.80
C ALA A 21 -4.76 2.11 2.69
N MET A 22 -4.25 0.88 2.74
CA MET A 22 -4.64 -0.18 1.81
C MET A 22 -6.12 -0.57 1.96
N SER A 23 -6.61 -0.70 3.20
CA SER A 23 -8.02 -1.02 3.45
C SER A 23 -8.96 0.11 3.00
N GLU A 24 -8.58 1.37 3.22
CA GLU A 24 -9.33 2.53 2.73
C GLU A 24 -9.37 2.57 1.20
N MET A 25 -8.23 2.31 0.53
CA MET A 25 -8.13 2.19 -0.93
C MET A 25 -8.98 1.04 -1.48
N GLU A 26 -9.02 -0.11 -0.82
CA GLU A 26 -9.87 -1.22 -1.23
C GLU A 26 -11.36 -0.87 -1.08
N SER A 27 -11.73 -0.19 0.01
CA SER A 27 -13.11 0.26 0.21
C SER A 27 -13.54 1.28 -0.84
N SER A 28 -12.65 2.22 -1.20
CA SER A 28 -12.93 3.22 -2.22
C SER A 28 -12.99 2.58 -3.60
N ALA A 29 -12.09 1.65 -3.92
CA ALA A 29 -12.15 0.87 -5.15
C ALA A 29 -13.44 0.05 -5.26
N LYS A 30 -13.93 -0.52 -4.15
CA LYS A 30 -15.20 -1.24 -4.12
C LYS A 30 -16.39 -0.32 -4.40
N LYS A 31 -16.47 0.84 -3.75
CA LYS A 31 -17.50 1.85 -4.00
C LYS A 31 -17.46 2.31 -5.45
N MET A 32 -16.27 2.64 -5.94
CA MET A 32 -16.04 3.06 -7.32
C MET A 32 -16.50 2.00 -8.33
N ARG A 33 -16.25 0.71 -8.08
CA ARG A 33 -16.77 -0.38 -8.94
C ARG A 33 -18.30 -0.46 -8.93
N GLN A 34 -18.93 -0.19 -7.79
CA GLN A 34 -20.40 -0.14 -7.70
C GLN A 34 -20.97 1.05 -8.49
N GLU A 35 -20.36 2.22 -8.36
CA GLU A 35 -20.72 3.42 -9.11
C GLU A 35 -20.55 3.22 -10.62
N LEU A 36 -19.43 2.65 -11.06
CA LEU A 36 -19.19 2.34 -12.47
C LEU A 36 -20.20 1.33 -13.01
N LYS A 37 -20.59 0.33 -12.22
CA LYS A 37 -21.62 -0.64 -12.63
C LYS A 37 -22.98 0.04 -12.80
N LEU A 38 -23.34 0.93 -11.88
CA LEU A 38 -24.57 1.72 -11.98
C LEU A 38 -24.56 2.62 -13.22
N GLU A 39 -23.46 3.31 -13.48
CA GLU A 39 -23.26 4.14 -14.67
C GLU A 39 -23.42 3.32 -15.96
N GLN A 40 -22.82 2.13 -16.03
CA GLN A 40 -22.98 1.22 -17.16
C GLN A 40 -24.41 0.74 -17.36
N GLU A 41 -25.15 0.48 -16.29
CA GLU A 41 -26.58 0.10 -16.37
C GLU A 41 -27.44 1.25 -16.90
N GLN A 42 -27.16 2.49 -16.49
CA GLN A 42 -27.83 3.68 -17.03
C GLN A 42 -27.50 3.87 -18.51
N LEU A 43 -26.21 3.84 -18.87
CA LEU A 43 -25.76 4.00 -20.26
C LEU A 43 -26.27 2.89 -21.19
N LYS A 44 -26.53 1.68 -20.69
CA LYS A 44 -27.20 0.64 -21.48
C LYS A 44 -28.61 1.04 -21.90
N LEU A 45 -29.33 1.75 -21.04
CA LEU A 45 -30.72 2.18 -21.28
C LEU A 45 -30.80 3.49 -22.07
N THR A 46 -29.84 4.40 -21.91
CA THR A 46 -29.94 5.77 -22.45
C THR A 46 -28.79 6.19 -23.37
N GLY A 47 -27.66 5.48 -23.37
CA GLY A 47 -26.42 5.94 -23.97
C GLY A 47 -26.17 5.45 -25.40
N SER A 48 -25.56 6.33 -26.20
CA SER A 48 -24.99 6.02 -27.51
C SER A 48 -23.78 5.08 -27.39
N GLU A 49 -23.42 4.39 -28.48
CA GLU A 49 -22.27 3.47 -28.47
C GLU A 49 -20.94 4.17 -28.12
N SER A 50 -20.78 5.43 -28.52
CA SER A 50 -19.59 6.23 -28.19
C SER A 50 -19.47 6.50 -26.69
N GLU A 51 -20.56 6.89 -26.03
CA GLU A 51 -20.58 7.14 -24.58
C GLU A 51 -20.31 5.86 -23.78
N LYS A 52 -20.81 4.71 -24.26
CA LYS A 52 -20.51 3.40 -23.66
C LYS A 52 -19.01 3.10 -23.77
N LEU A 53 -18.41 3.36 -24.91
CA LEU A 53 -16.98 3.11 -25.13
C LEU A 53 -16.11 4.01 -24.24
N GLU A 54 -16.47 5.28 -24.14
CA GLU A 54 -15.77 6.26 -23.31
C GLU A 54 -15.87 5.91 -21.82
N SER A 55 -17.05 5.51 -21.35
CA SER A 55 -17.24 5.03 -19.97
C SER A 55 -16.39 3.79 -19.67
N VAL A 56 -16.29 2.83 -20.62
CA VAL A 56 -15.42 1.66 -20.47
C VAL A 56 -13.95 2.07 -20.40
N LEU A 57 -13.48 2.97 -21.27
CA LEU A 57 -12.11 3.47 -21.23
C LEU A 57 -11.80 4.18 -19.91
N ASN A 58 -12.68 5.07 -19.47
CA ASN A 58 -12.54 5.76 -18.19
C ASN A 58 -12.52 4.77 -17.00
N SER A 59 -13.34 3.72 -17.06
CA SER A 59 -13.35 2.68 -16.03
C SER A 59 -12.02 1.91 -15.97
N LEU A 60 -11.42 1.61 -17.12
CA LEU A 60 -10.13 0.91 -17.23
C LEU A 60 -8.98 1.78 -16.76
N GLN A 61 -8.98 3.05 -17.16
CA GLN A 61 -8.00 4.06 -16.72
C GLN A 61 -7.96 4.16 -15.20
N LYS A 62 -9.12 4.34 -14.55
CA LYS A 62 -9.19 4.49 -13.09
C LYS A 62 -8.79 3.19 -12.36
N GLN A 63 -9.16 2.02 -12.90
CA GLN A 63 -8.70 0.73 -12.34
C GLN A 63 -7.19 0.58 -12.42
N TYR A 64 -6.59 0.99 -13.54
CA TYR A 64 -5.15 1.00 -13.71
C TYR A 64 -4.46 1.95 -12.73
N GLU A 65 -4.99 3.15 -12.51
CA GLU A 65 -4.44 4.11 -11.55
C GLU A 65 -4.44 3.57 -10.12
N VAL A 66 -5.53 2.95 -9.67
CA VAL A 66 -5.61 2.31 -8.36
C VAL A 66 -4.55 1.21 -8.23
N ALA A 67 -4.45 0.32 -9.23
CA ALA A 67 -3.45 -0.75 -9.22
C ALA A 67 -2.01 -0.21 -9.20
N ARG A 68 -1.74 0.87 -9.95
CA ARG A 68 -0.45 1.55 -9.96
C ARG A 68 -0.10 2.12 -8.58
N GLN A 69 -1.06 2.80 -7.93
CA GLN A 69 -0.87 3.36 -6.59
C GLN A 69 -0.62 2.26 -5.55
N GLN A 70 -1.37 1.16 -5.59
CA GLN A 70 -1.14 0.01 -4.69
C GLN A 70 0.26 -0.58 -4.88
N THR A 71 0.70 -0.73 -6.13
CA THR A 71 2.03 -1.25 -6.47
C THR A 71 3.12 -0.34 -5.93
N GLN A 72 2.98 0.98 -6.13
CA GLN A 72 3.94 1.96 -5.64
C GLN A 72 4.01 1.99 -4.11
N ALA A 73 2.87 2.00 -3.42
CA ALA A 73 2.81 1.95 -1.97
C ALA A 73 3.46 0.66 -1.42
N THR A 74 3.19 -0.48 -2.06
CA THR A 74 3.79 -1.76 -1.67
C THR A 74 5.31 -1.79 -1.89
N ALA A 75 5.79 -1.21 -3.00
CA ALA A 75 7.22 -1.10 -3.27
C ALA A 75 7.93 -0.23 -2.22
N GLN A 76 7.33 0.91 -1.84
CA GLN A 76 7.85 1.77 -0.78
C GLN A 76 7.88 1.05 0.58
N GLN A 77 6.81 0.32 0.90
CA GLN A 77 6.74 -0.49 2.12
C GLN A 77 7.86 -1.54 2.15
N LEU A 78 8.10 -2.22 1.02
CA LEU A 78 9.14 -3.23 0.90
C LEU A 78 10.54 -2.66 1.15
N GLU A 79 10.86 -1.51 0.57
CA GLU A 79 12.15 -0.83 0.78
C GLU A 79 12.32 -0.37 2.23
N ALA A 80 11.28 0.18 2.85
CA ALA A 80 11.31 0.56 4.26
C ALA A 80 11.58 -0.65 5.19
N VAL A 81 10.95 -1.80 4.91
CA VAL A 81 11.18 -3.05 5.65
C VAL A 81 12.62 -3.54 5.49
N LYS A 82 13.15 -3.54 4.26
CA LYS A 82 14.54 -3.94 3.98
C LYS A 82 15.53 -3.09 4.76
N ASN A 83 15.34 -1.77 4.76
CA ASN A 83 16.20 -0.84 5.49
C ASN A 83 16.16 -1.11 7.01
N ASN A 84 14.97 -1.33 7.57
CA ASN A 84 14.83 -1.66 8.99
C ASN A 84 15.52 -2.99 9.34
N LEU A 85 15.36 -4.02 8.49
CA LEU A 85 16.02 -5.31 8.66
C LEU A 85 17.55 -5.15 8.67
N ALA A 86 18.10 -4.37 7.74
CA ALA A 86 19.54 -4.11 7.68
C ALA A 86 20.06 -3.42 8.96
N ILE A 87 19.31 -2.45 9.49
CA ILE A 87 19.65 -1.77 10.75
C ILE A 87 19.64 -2.76 11.93
N ILE A 88 18.63 -3.64 12.00
CA ILE A 88 18.52 -4.67 13.04
C ILE A 88 19.71 -5.64 12.96
N GLN A 89 20.07 -6.09 11.75
CA GLN A 89 21.23 -6.96 11.52
C GLN A 89 22.53 -6.29 11.99
N LEU A 90 22.77 -5.03 11.62
CA LEU A 90 23.94 -4.26 12.09
C LEU A 90 23.96 -4.11 13.61
N LYS A 91 22.82 -3.82 14.25
CA LYS A 91 22.70 -3.76 15.72
C LYS A 91 23.04 -5.10 16.37
N LEU A 92 22.58 -6.22 15.80
CA LEU A 92 22.87 -7.59 16.26
C LEU A 92 24.36 -7.93 16.15
N VAL A 93 25.01 -7.61 15.03
CA VAL A 93 26.46 -7.83 14.84
C VAL A 93 27.26 -7.03 15.86
N ARG A 94 26.93 -5.74 16.06
CA ARG A 94 27.58 -4.89 17.05
C ARG A 94 27.38 -5.39 18.48
N TRP A 95 26.18 -5.87 18.81
CA TRP A 95 25.91 -6.47 20.12
C TRP A 95 26.74 -7.74 20.35
N LYS A 96 26.84 -8.62 19.36
CA LYS A 96 27.71 -9.81 19.43
C LYS A 96 29.18 -9.45 19.67
N GLN A 97 29.71 -8.44 18.98
CA GLN A 97 31.10 -7.99 19.17
C GLN A 97 31.32 -7.42 20.57
N ASN A 98 30.41 -6.57 21.08
CA ASN A 98 30.55 -6.02 22.43
C ASN A 98 30.41 -7.09 23.53
N CYS A 99 29.55 -8.10 23.36
CA CYS A 99 29.47 -9.22 24.30
C CYS A 99 30.74 -10.10 24.30
N ALA A 100 31.46 -10.19 23.19
CA ALA A 100 32.72 -10.92 23.11
C ALA A 100 33.90 -10.19 23.78
N VAL A 101 33.84 -8.85 23.86
CA VAL A 101 34.87 -7.98 24.49
C VAL A 101 34.66 -7.83 26.01
N CYS A 102 33.48 -8.18 26.54
CA CYS A 102 33.18 -8.15 27.99
C CYS A 102 33.45 -9.49 28.72
N LYS A 103 34.16 -10.44 28.10
CA LYS A 103 34.73 -11.62 28.75
C LYS A 103 36.22 -11.40 29.00
#